data_AF-A0A3D5F3K3-F1
#
_entry.id   AF-A0A3D5F3K3-F1
#
_cell.length_a   1.000
_cell.length_b   1.000
_cell.length_c   1.000
_cell.angle_alpha   90.00
_cell.angle_beta   90.00
_cell.angle_gamma   90.00
#
_symmetry.space_group_name_H-M   'P 1'
#
loop_
_entity.id
_entity.type
_entity.pdbx_description
1 polymer ?
#
loop_
_entity_poly.entity_id
_entity_poly.type
_entity_poly.pdbx_seq_one_letter_code
_entity_poly.pdbx_strand_id
1 'polypeptide(L)'
;TSGSTGKPKGVLHTTGGYLLMAAMTHYYVFDYVPGEVYWCTADVGWITGHSYIVYGPLCNRATTVLFEGVPTYPDASRCWQVIDKHQINIFYTAPTALRALMAKG
;
A
#
# COMPACT_ATOMS: atom_id res chain seq x y z
N THR A 1 13.37 9.27 7.70
CA THR A 1 13.32 7.98 8.43
C THR A 1 13.90 8.16 9.83
N SER A 2 13.30 7.54 10.84
CA SER A 2 13.81 7.57 12.22
C SER A 2 15.02 6.63 12.33
N GLY A 3 16.23 7.18 12.39
CA GLY A 3 17.42 6.39 12.72
C GLY A 3 17.40 5.98 14.20
N SER A 4 18.23 5.01 14.58
CA SER A 4 18.37 4.56 15.98
C SER A 4 18.94 5.63 16.92
N THR A 5 19.58 6.68 16.39
CA THR A 5 20.12 7.81 17.16
C THR A 5 19.98 9.12 16.37
N GLY A 6 19.80 10.23 17.10
CA GLY A 6 19.84 11.60 16.55
C GLY A 6 18.55 12.11 15.88
N LYS A 7 18.67 13.22 15.14
CA LYS A 7 17.55 13.85 14.43
C LYS A 7 17.08 12.96 13.24
N PRO A 8 15.79 12.99 12.88
CA PRO A 8 15.27 12.27 11.72
C PRO A 8 16.05 12.60 10.44
N LYS A 9 16.35 11.58 9.63
CA LYS A 9 17.08 11.74 8.37
C LYS A 9 16.11 11.95 7.20
N GLY A 10 16.31 12.98 6.40
CA GLY A 10 15.59 13.19 5.14
C GLY A 10 16.17 12.29 4.05
N VAL A 11 15.59 11.10 3.85
CA VAL A 11 16.03 10.19 2.79
C VAL A 11 15.58 10.74 1.45
N LEU A 12 16.52 10.85 0.51
CA LEU A 12 16.28 11.39 -0.83
C LEU A 12 16.27 10.25 -1.86
N HIS A 13 15.26 10.29 -2.73
CA HIS A 13 15.16 9.44 -3.91
C HIS A 13 15.28 10.29 -5.17
N THR A 14 16.03 9.81 -6.17
CA THR A 14 16.11 10.45 -7.49
C THR A 14 14.99 9.95 -8.41
N THR A 15 14.56 10.77 -9.36
CA THR A 15 13.32 10.51 -10.13
C THR A 15 13.36 9.23 -10.95
N GLY A 16 14.29 9.11 -11.92
CA GLY A 16 14.26 8.01 -12.89
C GLY A 16 14.44 6.63 -12.25
N GLY A 17 15.44 6.48 -11.38
CA GLY A 17 15.73 5.21 -10.72
C GLY A 17 14.62 4.78 -9.75
N TYR A 18 14.06 5.72 -8.99
CA TYR A 18 13.00 5.41 -8.02
C TYR A 18 11.69 5.01 -8.71
N LEU A 19 11.27 5.76 -9.74
CA LEU A 19 10.05 5.43 -10.49
C LEU A 19 10.19 4.09 -11.22
N LEU A 20 11.35 3.82 -11.84
CA LEU A 20 11.61 2.54 -12.49
C LEU A 20 11.53 1.38 -11.49
N MET A 21 12.16 1.51 -10.32
CA MET A 21 12.13 0.48 -9.29
C MET A 21 10.69 0.24 -8.80
N ALA A 22 9.96 1.29 -8.43
CA ALA A 22 8.58 1.15 -7.93
C ALA A 22 7.63 0.55 -8.98
N ALA A 23 7.75 0.97 -10.25
CA ALA A 23 6.94 0.42 -11.34
C ALA A 23 7.27 -1.05 -11.62
N MET A 24 8.56 -1.40 -11.71
CA MET A 24 8.99 -2.78 -11.96
C MET A 24 8.58 -3.71 -10.81
N THR A 25 8.81 -3.32 -9.55
CA THR A 25 8.44 -4.19 -8.43
C THR A 25 6.93 -4.29 -8.29
N HIS A 26 6.18 -3.21 -8.52
CA HIS A 26 4.72 -3.30 -8.57
C HIS A 26 4.26 -4.31 -9.63
N TYR A 27 4.83 -4.25 -10.84
CA TYR A 27 4.44 -5.15 -11.94
C TYR A 27 4.80 -6.61 -11.65
N TYR A 28 6.07 -6.90 -11.33
CA TYR A 28 6.56 -8.28 -11.24
C TYR A 28 6.30 -8.95 -9.89
N VAL A 29 6.32 -8.22 -8.77
CA VAL A 29 6.18 -8.83 -7.43
C VAL A 29 4.71 -9.08 -7.10
N PHE A 30 3.83 -8.17 -7.50
CA PHE A 30 2.39 -8.31 -7.28
C PHE A 30 1.67 -8.95 -8.47
N ASP A 31 2.42 -9.35 -9.51
CA ASP A 31 1.89 -9.94 -10.75
C ASP A 31 0.73 -9.12 -11.33
N TYR A 32 0.90 -7.79 -11.38
CA TYR A 32 -0.18 -6.89 -11.74
C TYR A 32 -0.58 -7.06 -13.20
N VAL A 33 -1.88 -7.29 -13.43
CA VAL A 33 -2.49 -7.37 -14.75
C VAL A 33 -3.23 -6.06 -15.08
N PRO A 34 -3.06 -5.49 -16.29
CA PRO A 34 -3.76 -4.26 -16.68
C PRO A 34 -5.27 -4.33 -16.48
N GLY A 35 -5.81 -3.36 -15.74
CA GLY A 35 -7.24 -3.26 -15.43
C GLY A 35 -7.62 -3.75 -14.04
N GLU A 36 -6.71 -4.39 -13.32
CA GLU A 36 -6.92 -4.79 -11.93
C GLU A 36 -6.98 -3.60 -10.97
N VAL A 37 -7.73 -3.80 -9.89
CA VAL A 37 -7.82 -2.87 -8.77
C VAL A 37 -6.85 -3.31 -7.67
N TYR A 38 -5.88 -2.46 -7.40
CA TYR A 38 -4.84 -2.68 -6.41
C TYR A 38 -5.13 -1.87 -5.14
N TRP A 39 -4.93 -2.47 -3.97
CA TRP A 39 -5.06 -1.75 -2.70
C TRP A 39 -3.91 -2.07 -1.73
N CYS A 40 -3.14 -1.04 -1.39
CA CYS A 40 -2.21 -1.06 -0.27
C CYS A 40 -2.81 -0.27 0.92
N THR A 41 -2.86 -0.90 2.10
CA THR A 41 -3.44 -0.31 3.32
C THR A 41 -2.48 0.59 4.11
N ALA A 42 -1.27 0.82 3.58
CA ALA A 42 -0.31 1.70 4.22
C ALA A 42 -0.80 3.15 4.24
N ASP A 43 -0.12 3.99 5.01
CA ASP A 43 -0.28 5.44 4.95
C ASP A 43 0.78 6.07 4.02
N VAL A 44 0.42 7.16 3.35
CA VAL A 44 1.31 7.89 2.43
C VAL A 44 2.51 8.51 3.13
N GLY A 45 2.49 8.69 4.45
CA GLY A 45 3.63 9.12 5.25
C GLY A 45 4.79 8.11 5.32
N TRP A 46 4.58 6.88 4.85
CA TRP A 46 5.60 5.82 4.81
C TRP A 46 6.07 5.52 3.39
N ILE A 47 7.26 4.91 3.27
CA ILE A 47 7.83 4.52 1.96
C ILE A 47 6.94 3.51 1.21
N THR A 48 6.22 2.65 1.94
CA THR A 48 5.23 1.73 1.36
C THR A 48 4.12 2.49 0.67
N GLY A 49 3.60 3.57 1.27
CA GLY A 49 2.57 4.39 0.65
C GLY A 49 3.09 5.16 -0.56
N HIS A 50 4.30 5.72 -0.49
CA HIS A 50 4.91 6.36 -1.65
C HIS A 50 5.05 5.38 -2.83
N SER A 51 5.73 4.26 -2.61
CA SER A 51 6.06 3.32 -3.69
C SER A 51 4.86 2.53 -4.17
N TYR A 52 3.95 2.13 -3.28
CA TYR A 52 2.92 1.13 -3.58
C TYR A 52 1.49 1.62 -3.40
N ILE A 53 1.22 2.85 -2.96
CA ILE A 53 -0.11 3.47 -3.15
C ILE A 53 -0.07 4.38 -4.38
N VAL A 54 0.99 5.19 -4.49
CA VAL A 54 1.10 6.24 -5.50
C VAL A 54 1.93 5.79 -6.70
N TYR A 55 3.26 5.75 -6.58
CA TYR A 55 4.13 5.73 -7.77
C TYR A 55 4.05 4.43 -8.57
N GLY A 56 4.25 3.27 -7.95
CA GLY A 56 4.24 1.97 -8.64
C GLY A 56 2.93 1.68 -9.37
N PRO A 57 1.76 1.72 -8.69
CA PRO A 57 0.47 1.51 -9.33
C PRO A 57 0.19 2.53 -10.44
N LEU A 58 0.38 3.83 -10.19
CA LEU A 58 0.05 4.87 -11.19
C LEU A 58 1.00 4.88 -12.38
N CYS A 59 2.29 4.56 -12.21
CA CYS A 59 3.21 4.36 -13.33
C CYS A 59 2.77 3.20 -14.23
N ASN A 60 2.17 2.16 -13.66
CA ASN A 60 1.61 1.02 -14.39
C ASN A 60 0.14 1.22 -14.81
N ARG A 61 -0.42 2.42 -14.62
CA ARG A 61 -1.82 2.77 -14.92
C ARG A 61 -2.84 1.86 -14.22
N ALA A 62 -2.51 1.39 -13.02
CA ALA A 62 -3.43 0.65 -12.18
C ALA A 62 -4.47 1.56 -11.52
N THR A 63 -5.63 0.98 -11.20
CA THR A 63 -6.56 1.62 -10.27
C THR A 63 -6.06 1.34 -8.85
N THR A 64 -5.72 2.40 -8.10
CA THR A 64 -5.23 2.29 -6.73
C THR A 64 -6.27 2.84 -5.75
N VAL A 65 -6.46 2.17 -4.61
CA VAL A 65 -7.40 2.62 -3.58
C VAL A 65 -6.67 3.38 -2.47
N LEU A 66 -7.07 4.64 -2.27
CA LEU A 66 -6.68 5.43 -1.10
C LEU A 66 -7.72 5.22 0.01
N PHE A 67 -7.26 4.73 1.16
CA PHE A 67 -8.12 4.43 2.30
C PHE A 67 -7.87 5.39 3.46
N GLU A 68 -8.91 6.11 3.86
CA GLU A 68 -8.91 6.92 5.08
C GLU A 68 -9.74 6.23 6.16
N GLY A 69 -9.09 5.87 7.26
CA GLY A 69 -9.71 5.18 8.39
C GLY A 69 -8.80 4.13 9.01
N VAL A 70 -9.40 3.22 9.77
CA VAL A 70 -8.70 2.09 10.39
C VAL A 70 -9.37 0.76 10.03
N PRO A 71 -8.64 -0.37 10.01
CA PRO A 71 -9.17 -1.69 9.64
C PRO A 71 -10.35 -2.20 10.48
N THR A 72 -10.65 -1.53 11.59
CA THR A 72 -11.66 -1.96 12.59
C THR A 72 -12.81 -0.98 12.77
N TYR A 73 -12.95 0.03 11.90
CA TYR A 73 -14.05 0.99 11.97
C TYR A 73 -14.90 0.95 10.68
N PRO A 74 -16.24 0.81 10.77
CA PRO A 74 -17.03 0.70 12.00
C PRO A 74 -16.88 -0.64 12.73
N ASP A 75 -16.34 -1.67 12.06
CA ASP A 75 -16.12 -2.99 12.63
C ASP A 75 -14.91 -3.70 11.98
N ALA A 76 -14.52 -4.87 12.50
CA ALA A 76 -13.34 -5.62 12.04
C ALA A 76 -13.46 -6.23 10.63
N SER A 77 -14.63 -6.16 9.99
CA SER A 77 -14.81 -6.55 8.60
C SER A 77 -14.52 -5.42 7.60
N ARG A 78 -14.10 -4.23 8.07
CA ARG A 78 -13.94 -3.05 7.21
C ARG A 78 -13.07 -3.29 5.98
N CYS A 79 -11.94 -3.99 6.12
CA CYS A 79 -11.08 -4.28 4.97
C CYS A 79 -11.79 -5.17 3.94
N TRP A 80 -12.52 -6.19 4.40
CA TRP A 80 -13.24 -7.12 3.53
C TRP A 80 -14.41 -6.43 2.83
N GLN A 81 -15.13 -5.55 3.54
CA GLN A 81 -16.18 -4.71 2.93
C GLN A 81 -15.63 -3.81 1.81
N VAL A 82 -14.43 -3.24 1.97
CA VAL A 82 -13.77 -2.43 0.93
C VAL A 82 -13.36 -3.30 -0.25
N ILE A 83 -12.80 -4.50 0.03
CA ILE A 83 -12.45 -5.49 -1.00
C ILE A 83 -13.67 -5.85 -1.84
N ASP A 84 -14.77 -6.23 -1.19
CA ASP A 84 -16.01 -6.63 -1.87
C ASP A 84 -16.63 -5.45 -2.63
N LYS A 85 -16.67 -4.25 -2.04
CA LYS A 85 -17.28 -3.08 -2.68
C LYS A 85 -16.55 -2.65 -3.95
N HIS A 86 -15.22 -2.69 -3.93
CA HIS A 86 -14.38 -2.19 -5.02
C HIS A 86 -13.81 -3.29 -5.91
N GLN A 87 -14.15 -4.55 -5.65
CA GLN A 87 -13.66 -5.71 -6.40
C GLN A 87 -12.13 -5.72 -6.47
N ILE A 88 -11.48 -5.57 -5.31
CA ILE A 88 -10.02 -5.52 -5.21
C ILE A 88 -9.41 -6.85 -5.67
N ASN A 89 -8.49 -6.79 -6.63
CA ASN A 89 -7.74 -7.95 -7.12
C ASN A 89 -6.52 -8.24 -6.23
N ILE A 90 -5.80 -7.19 -5.80
CA ILE A 90 -4.56 -7.31 -5.06
C ILE A 90 -4.66 -6.52 -3.74
N PHE A 91 -4.54 -7.22 -2.61
CA PHE A 91 -4.57 -6.63 -1.27
C PHE A 91 -3.20 -6.71 -0.60
N TYR A 92 -2.61 -5.55 -0.29
CA TYR A 92 -1.30 -5.44 0.36
C TYR A 92 -1.41 -4.76 1.72
N THR A 93 -1.04 -5.46 2.79
CA THR A 93 -1.15 -4.95 4.17
C THR A 93 0.00 -5.38 5.06
N ALA A 94 0.14 -4.74 6.22
CA ALA A 94 1.15 -5.08 7.21
C ALA A 94 0.74 -6.34 8.01
N PRO A 95 1.69 -7.23 8.39
CA PRO A 95 1.41 -8.37 9.26
C PRO A 95 0.78 -7.98 10.61
N THR A 96 1.13 -6.80 11.14
CA THR A 96 0.53 -6.27 12.38
C THR A 96 -0.96 -6.03 12.23
N ALA A 97 -1.43 -5.56 11.07
CA ALA A 97 -2.86 -5.36 10.81
C ALA A 97 -3.59 -6.71 10.75
N LEU A 98 -3.00 -7.71 10.07
CA LEU A 98 -3.56 -9.07 10.03
C LEU A 98 -3.68 -9.68 11.43
N ARG A 99 -2.63 -9.59 12.26
CA ARG A 99 -2.68 -10.08 13.65
C ARG A 99 -3.74 -9.36 14.48
N ALA A 100 -3.90 -8.05 14.29
CA ALA A 100 -4.92 -7.28 14.99
C ALA A 100 -6.35 -7.70 14.59
N LEU A 101 -6.58 -8.02 13.31
CA LEU A 101 -7.86 -8.54 12.81
C LEU A 101 -8.12 -9.97 13.30
N MET A 102 -7.12 -10.86 13.27
CA MET A 102 -7.24 -12.22 13.80
C MET A 102 -7.64 -12.25 15.28
N ALA A 103 -7.19 -11.28 16.07
CA ALA A 103 -7.57 -11.17 17.49
C ALA A 103 -9.05 -10.75 17.70
N LYS A 104 -9.77 -10.37 16.63
CA LYS A 104 -11.17 -9.92 16.68
C LYS A 104 -12.17 -10.96 16.19
N GLY A 105 -11.72 -12.11 15.67
CA GLY A 105 -12.57 -13.19 15.16
C GLY A 105 -11.99 -13.85 13.92
#